data_AF-A0A4Q5TR15-F1
#
_entry.id   AF-A0A4Q5TR15-F1
#
_cell.length_a   1.000
_cell.length_b   1.000
_cell.length_c   1.000
_cell.angle_alpha   90.00
_cell.angle_beta   90.00
_cell.angle_gamma   90.00
#
_symmetry.space_group_name_H-M   'P 1'
#
loop_
_entity.id
_entity.type
_entity.pdbx_description
1 polymer ?
#
loop_
_entity_poly.entity_id
_entity_poly.type
_entity_poly.pdbx_seq_one_letter_code
_entity_poly.pdbx_strand_id
1 'polypeptide(L)'
;MQTVVNLWPLIGVLVIVVGFVLRFNPLLVVTAAAIATGLAAHFPLEKILATMGDGFLQTRALQLILLLPLAVIGLLERHGLRLHAQNWIARFERATVGRLLIIYLFVRESTAAMGLTSLGGHPQMVR
;
A
#
# COMPACT_ATOMS: atom_id res chain seq x y z
N MET A 1 -39.81 19.61 3.07
CA MET A 1 -39.75 18.94 1.76
C MET A 1 -38.82 17.76 1.93
N GLN A 2 -39.34 16.53 1.91
CA GLN A 2 -38.52 15.34 2.14
C GLN A 2 -37.60 15.14 0.93
N THR A 3 -36.29 15.27 1.15
CA THR A 3 -35.28 14.92 0.15
C THR A 3 -35.35 13.41 -0.05
N VAL A 4 -35.99 13.00 -1.14
CA VAL A 4 -36.08 11.60 -1.56
C VAL A 4 -34.65 11.08 -1.69
N VAL A 5 -34.23 10.20 -0.78
CA VAL A 5 -32.88 9.66 -0.79
C VAL A 5 -32.78 8.72 -1.98
N ASN A 6 -32.00 9.10 -3.00
CA ASN A 6 -31.77 8.25 -4.15
C ASN A 6 -30.85 7.09 -3.76
N LEU A 7 -31.42 5.88 -3.62
CA LEU A 7 -30.69 4.66 -3.21
C LEU A 7 -30.06 3.90 -4.38
N TRP A 8 -30.35 4.27 -5.63
CA TRP A 8 -29.81 3.61 -6.83
C TRP A 8 -28.26 3.53 -6.85
N PRO A 9 -27.50 4.52 -6.36
CA PRO A 9 -26.04 4.43 -6.27
C PRO A 9 -25.52 3.25 -5.43
N LEU A 10 -26.32 2.67 -4.52
CA LEU A 10 -25.91 1.49 -3.73
C LEU A 10 -25.71 0.23 -4.58
N ILE A 11 -26.18 0.21 -5.84
CA ILE A 11 -25.91 -0.90 -6.77
C ILE A 11 -24.41 -1.17 -6.88
N GLY A 12 -23.56 -0.13 -6.83
CA GLY A 12 -22.11 -0.31 -6.82
C GLY A 12 -21.58 -1.11 -5.64
N VAL A 13 -22.17 -0.95 -4.44
CA VAL A 13 -21.79 -1.74 -3.26
C VAL A 13 -22.13 -3.21 -3.48
N LEU A 14 -23.29 -3.49 -4.08
CA LEU A 14 -23.67 -4.86 -4.42
C LEU A 14 -22.70 -5.49 -5.44
N VAL A 15 -22.24 -4.73 -6.42
CA VAL A 15 -21.19 -5.17 -7.37
C VAL A 15 -19.89 -5.52 -6.64
N ILE A 16 -19.47 -4.71 -5.66
CA ILE A 16 -18.27 -4.99 -4.84
C ILE A 16 -18.43 -6.29 -4.05
N VAL A 17 -19.57 -6.45 -3.36
CA VAL A 17 -19.84 -7.64 -2.54
C VAL A 17 -19.82 -8.90 -3.40
N VAL A 18 -20.55 -8.89 -4.52
CA VAL A 18 -20.58 -10.03 -5.44
C VAL A 18 -19.19 -10.31 -6.02
N GLY A 19 -18.44 -9.27 -6.42
CA GLY A 19 -17.10 -9.41 -6.98
C GLY A 19 -16.10 -10.04 -6.02
N PHE A 20 -16.12 -9.66 -4.74
CA PHE A 20 -15.24 -10.25 -3.74
C PHE A 20 -15.68 -11.64 -3.29
N VAL A 21 -16.98 -11.91 -3.19
CA VAL A 21 -17.49 -13.27 -2.92
C VAL A 21 -17.02 -14.25 -3.99
N LEU A 22 -17.04 -13.82 -5.25
CA LEU A 22 -16.55 -14.61 -6.40
C LEU A 22 -15.01 -14.61 -6.53
N ARG A 23 -14.28 -13.93 -5.62
CA ARG A 23 -12.82 -13.82 -5.60
C ARG A 23 -12.21 -13.28 -6.90
N PHE A 24 -12.92 -12.38 -7.59
CA PHE A 24 -12.37 -11.71 -8.77
C PHE A 24 -11.24 -10.75 -8.41
N ASN A 25 -10.44 -10.38 -9.41
CA ASN A 25 -9.36 -9.43 -9.24
C ASN A 25 -9.90 -8.12 -8.65
N PRO A 26 -9.40 -7.67 -7.48
CA PRO A 26 -9.88 -6.47 -6.80
C PRO A 26 -9.92 -5.23 -7.69
N LEU A 27 -8.95 -5.05 -8.59
CA LEU A 27 -8.91 -3.91 -9.49
C LEU A 27 -10.12 -3.90 -10.43
N LEU A 28 -10.45 -5.05 -11.04
CA LEU A 28 -11.61 -5.17 -11.94
C LEU A 28 -12.92 -4.91 -11.20
N VAL A 29 -13.05 -5.46 -10.00
CA VAL A 29 -14.25 -5.31 -9.17
C VAL A 29 -14.48 -3.84 -8.81
N VAL A 30 -13.44 -3.13 -8.37
CA VAL A 30 -13.53 -1.71 -8.00
C VAL A 30 -13.85 -0.83 -9.23
N THR A 31 -13.22 -1.10 -10.37
CA THR A 31 -13.51 -0.36 -11.61
C THR A 31 -14.96 -0.57 -12.07
N ALA A 32 -15.45 -1.81 -12.06
CA ALA A 32 -16.84 -2.12 -12.43
C ALA A 32 -17.84 -1.46 -11.47
N ALA A 33 -17.57 -1.49 -10.17
CA ALA A 33 -18.41 -0.86 -9.16
C ALA A 33 -18.47 0.67 -9.31
N ALA A 34 -17.34 1.32 -9.60
CA ALA A 34 -17.30 2.76 -9.85
C ALA A 34 -18.14 3.16 -11.07
N ILE A 35 -18.05 2.39 -12.16
CA ILE A 35 -18.87 2.60 -13.36
C ILE A 35 -20.36 2.38 -13.04
N ALA A 36 -20.71 1.27 -12.39
CA ALA A 36 -22.08 0.96 -12.00
C ALA A 36 -22.69 2.06 -11.10
N THR A 37 -21.91 2.57 -10.14
CA THR A 37 -22.32 3.67 -9.24
C THR A 37 -22.54 4.97 -10.00
N GLY A 38 -21.61 5.33 -10.88
CA GLY A 38 -21.70 6.56 -11.69
C GLY A 38 -22.90 6.54 -12.63
N LEU A 39 -23.16 5.41 -13.28
CA LEU A 39 -24.33 5.21 -14.13
C LEU A 39 -25.64 5.28 -13.32
N ALA A 40 -25.71 4.61 -12.16
CA ALA A 40 -26.88 4.66 -11.30
C ALA A 40 -27.15 6.06 -10.71
N ALA A 41 -26.10 6.87 -10.53
CA ALA A 41 -26.18 8.27 -10.13
C ALA A 41 -26.51 9.24 -11.29
N HIS A 42 -26.73 8.73 -12.52
CA HIS A 42 -26.97 9.52 -13.73
C HIS A 42 -25.84 10.53 -14.03
N PHE A 43 -24.61 10.19 -13.69
CA PHE A 43 -23.46 11.03 -14.05
C PHE A 43 -23.10 10.85 -15.53
N PRO A 44 -22.74 11.94 -16.23
CA PRO A 44 -22.19 11.81 -17.58
C PRO A 44 -20.85 11.07 -17.54
N LEU A 45 -20.52 10.33 -18.62
CA LEU A 45 -19.33 9.49 -18.69
C LEU A 45 -18.04 10.27 -18.40
N GLU A 46 -17.95 11.50 -18.88
CA GLU A 46 -16.83 12.41 -18.62
C GLU A 46 -16.61 12.63 -17.11
N LYS A 47 -17.68 12.84 -16.34
CA LYS A 47 -17.60 13.06 -14.89
C LYS A 47 -17.17 11.81 -14.13
N ILE A 48 -17.60 10.62 -14.59
CA ILE A 48 -17.15 9.34 -14.03
C ILE A 48 -15.64 9.19 -14.23
N LEU A 49 -15.15 9.41 -15.46
CA LEU A 49 -13.73 9.33 -15.77
C LEU A 49 -12.90 10.39 -15.01
N ALA A 50 -13.39 11.61 -14.92
CA ALA A 50 -12.74 12.70 -14.20
C ALA A 50 -12.60 12.38 -12.70
N THR A 51 -13.68 11.93 -12.04
CA THR A 51 -13.65 11.59 -10.61
C THR A 51 -12.75 10.40 -10.29
N MET A 52 -12.70 9.40 -11.18
CA MET A 52 -11.72 8.31 -11.06
C MET A 52 -10.29 8.84 -11.21
N GLY A 53 -10.04 9.70 -12.19
CA GLY A 53 -8.74 10.35 -12.41
C GLY A 53 -8.28 11.17 -11.21
N ASP A 54 -9.16 11.97 -10.62
CA ASP A 54 -8.86 12.77 -9.42
C ASP A 54 -8.46 11.89 -8.23
N GLY A 55 -9.12 10.74 -8.04
CA GLY A 55 -8.74 9.77 -7.02
C GLY A 55 -7.33 9.19 -7.22
N PHE A 56 -6.95 8.91 -8.47
CA PHE A 56 -5.58 8.49 -8.81
C PHE A 56 -4.57 9.62 -8.59
N LEU A 57 -4.92 10.86 -8.92
CA LEU A 57 -4.04 12.01 -8.72
C LEU A 57 -3.83 12.36 -7.24
N GLN A 58 -4.87 12.24 -6.40
CA GLN A 58 -4.75 12.43 -4.95
C GLN A 58 -3.82 11.39 -4.31
N THR A 59 -3.81 10.17 -4.83
CA THR A 59 -2.93 9.10 -4.36
C THR A 59 -1.56 9.06 -5.06
N ARG A 60 -1.26 10.04 -5.93
CA ARG A 60 0.01 10.13 -6.67
C ARG A 60 1.24 10.10 -5.77
N ALA A 61 1.20 10.76 -4.61
CA ALA A 61 2.33 10.75 -3.69
C ALA A 61 2.66 9.33 -3.21
N LEU A 62 1.64 8.52 -2.87
CA LEU A 62 1.80 7.12 -2.50
C LEU A 62 2.29 6.27 -3.69
N GLN A 63 1.74 6.51 -4.88
CA GLN A 63 2.17 5.81 -6.09
C GLN A 63 3.62 6.10 -6.44
N LEU A 64 4.08 7.35 -6.35
CA LEU A 64 5.48 7.71 -6.60
C LEU A 64 6.41 7.10 -5.55
N ILE A 65 6.00 7.10 -4.28
CA ILE A 65 6.72 6.42 -3.19
C ILE A 65 6.82 4.91 -3.41
N LEU A 66 5.89 4.28 -4.12
CA LEU A 66 5.96 2.84 -4.41
C LEU A 66 6.69 2.52 -5.73
N LEU A 67 6.40 3.28 -6.78
CA LEU A 67 6.92 3.05 -8.13
C LEU A 67 8.41 3.41 -8.24
N LEU A 68 8.85 4.49 -7.60
CA LEU A 68 10.24 4.92 -7.69
C LEU A 68 11.19 3.92 -7.00
N PRO A 69 10.93 3.47 -5.76
CA PRO A 69 11.72 2.40 -5.15
C PRO A 69 11.64 1.10 -5.93
N LEU A 70 10.51 0.76 -6.56
CA LEU A 70 10.43 -0.44 -7.39
C LEU A 70 11.43 -0.40 -8.56
N ALA A 71 11.58 0.75 -9.22
CA ALA A 71 12.58 0.93 -10.27
C ALA A 71 14.02 0.82 -9.71
N VAL A 72 14.28 1.44 -8.57
CA VAL A 72 15.59 1.38 -7.89
C VAL A 72 15.91 -0.05 -7.46
N ILE A 73 14.96 -0.76 -6.85
CA ILE A 73 15.08 -2.16 -6.43
C ILE A 73 15.35 -3.05 -7.65
N GLY A 74 14.60 -2.87 -8.74
CA GLY A 74 14.82 -3.62 -9.98
C GLY A 74 16.22 -3.42 -10.57
N LEU A 75 16.74 -2.18 -10.55
CA LEU A 75 18.10 -1.90 -10.98
C LEU A 75 19.14 -2.58 -10.07
N LEU A 76 18.96 -2.47 -8.75
CA LEU A 76 19.88 -3.05 -7.77
C LEU A 76 19.87 -4.58 -7.80
N GLU A 77 18.70 -5.20 -7.95
CA GLU A 77 18.57 -6.65 -8.06
C GLU A 77 19.22 -7.17 -9.35
N ARG A 78 19.09 -6.44 -10.46
CA ARG A 78 19.80 -6.76 -11.73
C ARG A 78 21.32 -6.72 -11.56
N HIS A 79 21.84 -5.84 -10.71
CA HIS A 79 23.28 -5.79 -10.36
C HIS A 79 23.67 -6.78 -9.26
N GLY A 80 22.78 -7.71 -8.90
CA GLY A 80 23.07 -8.78 -7.95
C GLY A 80 23.11 -8.34 -6.50
N LEU A 81 22.46 -7.23 -6.13
CA LEU A 81 22.38 -6.78 -4.74
C LEU A 81 21.88 -7.90 -3.82
N ARG A 82 20.88 -8.67 -4.27
CA ARG A 82 20.32 -9.81 -3.54
C ARG A 82 21.38 -10.88 -3.24
N LEU A 83 22.21 -11.22 -4.23
CA LEU A 83 23.28 -12.21 -4.09
C LEU A 83 24.38 -11.72 -3.15
N HIS A 84 24.78 -10.45 -3.28
CA HIS A 84 25.77 -9.83 -2.38
C HIS A 84 25.27 -9.78 -0.93
N ALA A 85 24.01 -9.38 -0.72
CA ALA A 85 23.40 -9.35 0.60
C ALA A 85 23.33 -10.75 1.22
N GLN A 86 22.91 -11.76 0.46
CA GLN A 86 22.86 -13.16 0.93
C GLN A 86 24.25 -13.68 1.31
N ASN A 87 25.27 -13.46 0.47
CA ASN A 87 26.65 -13.87 0.76
C ASN A 87 27.21 -13.14 2.00
N TRP A 88 26.85 -11.88 2.19
CA TRP A 88 27.26 -11.11 3.36
C TRP A 88 26.58 -11.60 4.63
N ILE A 89 25.28 -11.87 4.58
CA ILE A 89 24.53 -12.44 5.72
C ILE A 89 25.06 -13.84 6.06
N ALA A 90 25.39 -14.66 5.05
CA ALA A 90 25.94 -15.99 5.25
C ALA A 90 27.26 -15.99 6.03
N ARG A 91 28.02 -14.89 6.05
CA ARG A 91 29.23 -14.78 6.90
C ARG A 91 28.92 -14.76 8.40
N PHE A 92 27.68 -14.48 8.80
CA PHE A 92 27.25 -14.42 10.19
C PHE A 92 26.66 -15.75 10.70
N GLU A 93 27.29 -16.89 10.35
CA GLU A 93 26.81 -18.25 10.68
C GLU A 93 26.60 -18.51 12.19
N ARG A 94 27.25 -17.75 13.07
CA ARG A 94 27.18 -17.90 14.53
C ARG A 94 26.26 -16.89 15.22
N ALA A 95 25.51 -16.09 14.46
CA ALA A 95 24.55 -15.16 15.03
C ALA A 95 23.30 -15.92 15.49
N THR A 96 23.24 -16.25 16.79
CA THR A 96 22.00 -16.74 17.40
C THR A 96 21.00 -15.59 17.51
N VAL A 97 19.70 -15.90 17.44
CA VAL A 97 18.62 -14.91 17.58
C VAL A 97 18.80 -14.07 18.85
N GLY A 98 19.17 -14.69 19.97
CA GLY A 98 19.43 -14.01 21.23
C GLY A 98 20.59 -13.00 21.15
N ARG A 99 21.71 -13.36 20.52
CA ARG A 99 22.86 -12.46 20.38
C ARG A 99 22.54 -11.29 19.44
N LEU A 100 21.76 -11.53 18.39
CA LEU A 100 21.29 -10.48 17.49
C LEU A 100 20.36 -9.49 18.21
N LEU A 101 19.41 -10.01 19.01
CA LEU A 101 18.50 -9.19 19.81
C LEU A 101 19.23 -8.37 20.87
N ILE A 102 20.23 -8.94 21.54
CA ILE A 102 21.05 -8.21 22.53
C ILE A 102 21.75 -7.02 21.88
N ILE A 103 22.38 -7.21 20.70
CA ILE A 103 23.07 -6.13 19.98
C ILE A 103 22.06 -5.06 19.53
N TYR A 104 20.92 -5.49 18.96
CA TYR A 104 19.87 -4.57 18.54
C TYR A 104 19.33 -3.73 19.70
N LEU A 105 18.99 -4.36 20.82
CA LEU A 105 18.51 -3.67 22.02
C LEU A 105 19.58 -2.76 22.60
N PHE A 106 20.84 -3.20 22.68
CA PHE A 106 21.93 -2.36 23.16
C PHE A 106 22.08 -1.07 22.36
N VAL A 107 22.07 -1.16 21.03
CA VAL A 107 22.13 0.02 20.14
C VAL A 107 20.89 0.89 20.31
N ARG A 108 19.70 0.28 20.33
CA ARG A 108 18.41 0.99 20.48
C ARG A 108 18.32 1.76 21.79
N GLU A 109 18.62 1.11 22.92
CA GLU A 109 18.58 1.71 24.24
C GLU A 109 19.65 2.80 24.39
N SER A 110 20.87 2.58 23.87
CA SER A 110 21.92 3.62 23.87
C SER A 110 21.51 4.85 23.08
N THR A 111 20.86 4.65 21.94
CA THR A 111 20.37 5.71 21.05
C THR A 111 19.20 6.46 21.67
N ALA A 112 18.29 5.74 22.34
CA ALA A 112 17.20 6.34 23.12
C ALA A 112 17.72 7.16 24.31
N ALA A 113 18.76 6.68 25.01
CA ALA A 113 19.42 7.40 26.09
C ALA A 113 20.09 8.69 25.60
N MET A 114 20.57 8.72 24.36
CA MET A 114 21.07 9.93 23.68
C MET A 114 19.96 10.85 23.14
N GLY A 115 18.69 10.54 23.39
CA GLY A 115 17.54 11.36 22.97
C GLY A 115 17.05 11.09 21.55
N LEU A 116 17.65 10.13 20.83
CA LEU A 116 17.26 9.73 19.48
C LEU A 116 16.20 8.62 19.52
N THR A 117 15.06 8.90 20.16
CA THR A 117 13.97 7.93 20.38
C THR A 117 13.23 7.51 19.11
N SER A 118 13.44 8.20 17.99
CA SER A 118 12.82 7.90 16.70
C SER A 118 13.54 6.84 15.86
N LEU A 119 14.77 6.45 16.24
CA LEU A 119 15.52 5.38 15.58
C LEU A 119 14.87 4.02 15.91
N GLY A 120 14.06 3.52 14.97
CA GLY A 120 13.24 2.32 15.15
C GLY A 120 11.82 2.61 15.67
N GLY A 121 11.29 3.81 15.42
CA GLY A 121 9.90 4.18 15.72
C GLY A 121 8.87 3.22 15.07
N HIS A 122 7.61 3.29 15.54
CA HIS A 122 6.52 2.42 15.09
C HIS A 122 6.53 2.27 13.56
N PRO A 123 6.42 1.03 13.03
CA PRO A 123 6.34 0.81 11.59
C PRO A 123 5.16 1.64 11.05
N GLN A 124 5.47 2.70 10.29
CA GLN A 124 4.46 3.58 9.69
C GLN A 124 3.66 2.89 8.57
N MET A 125 3.90 1.59 8.35
CA MET A 125 3.31 0.84 7.25
C MET A 125 1.87 0.38 7.51
N VAL A 126 1.29 0.71 8.66
CA VAL A 126 -0.16 0.57 8.88
C VAL A 126 -0.68 1.82 9.59
N ARG A 127 -1.22 2.75 8.81
CA ARG A 127 -2.27 3.66 9.26
C ARG A 127 -3.56 3.22 8.58
#